data_AF-X1BS26-F1
#
_entry.id   AF-X1BS26-F1
#
_cell.length_a   1.000
_cell.length_b   1.000
_cell.length_c   1.000
_cell.angle_alpha   90.00
_cell.angle_beta   90.00
_cell.angle_gamma   90.00
#
_symmetry.space_group_name_H-M   'P 1'
#
loop_
_entity.id
_entity.type
_entity.pdbx_description
1 polymer ?
#
loop_
_entity_poly.entity_id
_entity_poly.type
_entity_poly.pdbx_seq_one_letter_code
_entity_poly.pdbx_strand_id
1 'polypeptide(L)'
;MSAKELTAADVAFVLTIEPEDIPVRGNAMASGDEEVDRRVEDGIIERLDQGDLWAWCSVKVTATLLDDTDLEGADYLGGCSYRDEEDFCQDGGYY
;
A
#
# COMPACT_ATOMS: atom_id res chain seq x y z
N MET A 1 25.73 -14.08 -24.50
CA MET A 1 25.12 -14.30 -23.17
C MET A 1 23.61 -14.33 -23.36
N SER A 2 22.92 -15.33 -22.83
CA SER A 2 21.45 -15.36 -22.76
C SER A 2 21.05 -14.84 -21.38
N ALA A 3 20.13 -13.88 -21.32
CA ALA A 3 19.53 -13.49 -20.05
C ALA A 3 18.67 -14.65 -19.52
N LYS A 4 18.66 -14.85 -18.20
CA LYS A 4 17.72 -15.74 -17.52
C LYS A 4 16.35 -15.05 -17.50
N GLU A 5 15.30 -15.76 -17.87
CA GLU A 5 13.93 -15.32 -17.63
C GLU A 5 13.61 -15.55 -16.16
N LEU A 6 13.07 -14.53 -15.49
CA LEU A 6 12.75 -14.57 -14.06
C LEU A 6 11.27 -14.89 -13.86
N THR A 7 10.98 -15.65 -12.82
CA THR A 7 9.64 -15.92 -12.31
C THR A 7 9.49 -15.44 -10.88
N ALA A 8 8.27 -15.38 -10.36
CA ALA A 8 8.03 -15.05 -8.96
C ALA A 8 8.76 -16.00 -7.97
N ALA A 9 9.05 -17.24 -8.38
CA ALA A 9 9.79 -18.20 -7.55
C ALA A 9 11.29 -17.86 -7.42
N ASP A 10 11.83 -16.97 -8.27
CA ASP A 10 13.22 -16.52 -8.21
C ASP A 10 13.41 -15.29 -7.31
N VAL A 11 12.33 -14.76 -6.73
CA VAL A 11 12.30 -13.46 -6.04
C VAL A 11 11.67 -13.59 -4.66
N ALA A 12 12.26 -12.96 -3.66
CA ALA A 12 11.61 -12.71 -2.38
C ALA A 12 10.91 -11.34 -2.42
N PHE A 13 9.62 -11.33 -2.07
CA PHE A 13 8.84 -10.10 -1.93
C PHE A 13 8.63 -9.76 -0.46
N VAL A 14 8.81 -8.49 -0.12
CA VAL A 14 8.52 -7.94 1.20
C VAL A 14 7.61 -6.73 1.05
N LEU A 15 6.51 -6.76 1.80
CA LEU A 15 5.58 -5.64 1.95
C LEU A 15 5.92 -4.86 3.23
N THR A 16 5.96 -3.54 3.10
CA THR A 16 6.07 -2.62 4.23
C THR A 16 5.11 -1.46 4.04
N ILE A 17 4.60 -0.90 5.13
CA ILE A 17 3.78 0.32 5.10
C ILE A 17 4.54 1.49 5.68
N GLU A 18 4.36 2.65 5.07
CA GLU A 18 4.92 3.92 5.48
C GLU A 18 3.78 4.94 5.67
N PRO A 19 3.92 5.93 6.58
CA PRO A 19 2.97 7.03 6.67
C PRO A 19 2.81 7.73 5.32
N GLU A 20 1.58 8.08 4.96
CA GLU A 20 1.29 8.79 3.72
C GLU A 20 1.42 10.32 3.92
N ASP A 21 2.04 10.99 2.95
CA ASP A 21 2.23 12.45 2.95
C ASP A 21 1.01 13.18 2.37
N ILE A 22 0.23 12.52 1.52
CA ILE A 22 -1.03 13.05 1.02
C ILE A 22 -2.00 13.22 2.20
N PRO A 23 -2.60 14.41 2.43
CA PRO A 23 -3.58 14.58 3.49
C PRO A 23 -4.83 13.73 3.26
N VAL A 24 -5.39 13.13 4.30
CA VAL A 24 -6.69 12.41 4.22
C VAL A 24 -7.79 13.32 3.66
N ARG A 25 -7.86 14.56 4.16
CA ARG A 25 -8.84 15.57 3.77
C ARG A 25 -8.72 15.94 2.30
N GLY A 26 -9.82 15.77 1.57
CA GLY A 26 -9.95 16.05 0.15
C GLY A 26 -9.32 14.99 -0.77
N ASN A 27 -8.75 13.91 -0.23
CA ASN A 27 -8.10 12.87 -1.04
C ASN A 27 -8.65 11.46 -0.79
N ALA A 28 -9.24 11.19 0.38
CA ALA A 28 -9.73 9.85 0.69
C ALA A 28 -10.96 9.42 -0.14
N MET A 29 -11.86 10.36 -0.44
CA MET A 29 -13.07 10.10 -1.23
C MET A 29 -13.54 11.38 -1.93
N ALA A 30 -14.08 11.23 -3.14
CA ALA A 30 -14.72 12.28 -3.90
C ALA A 30 -16.04 11.76 -4.49
N SER A 31 -16.98 11.38 -3.61
CA SER A 31 -18.26 10.80 -4.03
C SER A 31 -19.22 11.85 -4.60
N GLY A 32 -18.99 13.12 -4.29
CA GLY A 32 -19.90 14.23 -4.60
C GLY A 32 -20.93 14.51 -3.51
N ASP A 33 -20.91 13.73 -2.42
CA ASP A 33 -21.66 13.99 -1.19
C ASP A 33 -20.68 14.41 -0.09
N GLU A 34 -20.68 15.70 0.24
CA GLU A 34 -19.75 16.28 1.22
C GLU A 34 -19.89 15.68 2.63
N GLU A 35 -21.08 15.21 3.02
CA GLU A 35 -21.29 14.63 4.35
C GLU A 35 -20.72 13.22 4.41
N VAL A 36 -20.91 12.43 3.35
CA VAL A 36 -20.34 11.09 3.23
C VAL A 36 -18.81 11.16 3.16
N ASP A 37 -18.27 12.04 2.30
CA ASP A 37 -16.82 12.20 2.13
C ASP A 37 -16.16 12.60 3.46
N ARG A 38 -16.74 13.59 4.17
CA ARG A 38 -16.25 14.03 5.48
C ARG A 38 -16.27 12.92 6.52
N ARG A 39 -17.35 12.12 6.57
CA ARG A 39 -17.48 11.01 7.52
C ARG A 39 -16.44 9.92 7.28
N VAL A 40 -16.11 9.63 6.03
CA VAL A 40 -15.06 8.67 5.67
C VAL A 40 -13.70 9.18 6.14
N GLU A 41 -13.37 10.42 5.81
CA GLU A 41 -12.12 11.04 6.22
C GLU A 41 -11.97 11.14 7.75
N ASP A 42 -13.06 11.48 8.46
CA ASP A 42 -13.08 11.53 9.93
C ASP A 42 -12.72 10.16 10.52
N GLY A 43 -13.33 9.09 10.00
CA GLY A 43 -13.06 7.73 10.45
C GLY A 43 -11.62 7.28 10.18
N ILE A 44 -11.02 7.70 9.06
CA ILE A 44 -9.61 7.44 8.76
C ILE A 44 -8.71 8.16 9.76
N ILE A 45 -8.95 9.45 10.02
CA ILE A 45 -8.14 10.24 10.96
C ILE A 45 -8.23 9.68 12.38
N GLU A 46 -9.42 9.29 12.83
CA GLU A 46 -9.60 8.66 14.15
C GLU A 46 -8.78 7.36 14.30
N ARG A 47 -8.65 6.56 13.24
CA ARG A 47 -7.81 5.35 13.24
C ARG A 47 -6.31 5.71 13.25
N LEU A 48 -5.90 6.69 12.45
CA LEU A 48 -4.51 7.18 12.44
C LEU A 48 -4.08 7.71 13.81
N ASP A 49 -4.95 8.45 14.51
CA ASP A 49 -4.72 8.95 15.86
C ASP A 49 -4.53 7.82 16.90
N GLN A 50 -5.00 6.61 16.59
CA GLN A 50 -4.80 5.40 17.39
C GLN A 50 -3.56 4.59 16.98
N GLY A 51 -2.80 5.05 15.97
CA GLY A 51 -1.61 4.41 15.46
C GLY A 51 -1.85 3.35 14.37
N ASP A 52 -3.06 3.30 13.81
CA ASP A 52 -3.40 2.38 12.73
C ASP A 52 -3.02 2.96 11.37
N LEU A 53 -1.80 2.67 10.92
CA LEU A 53 -1.27 3.14 9.64
C LEU A 53 -2.06 2.63 8.43
N TRP A 54 -2.70 1.46 8.51
CA TRP A 54 -3.47 0.92 7.37
C TRP A 54 -4.68 1.78 7.01
N ALA A 55 -5.12 2.66 7.91
CA ALA A 55 -6.17 3.63 7.63
C ALA A 55 -5.79 4.62 6.52
N TRP A 56 -4.51 4.97 6.40
CA TRP A 56 -3.98 5.84 5.33
C TRP A 56 -2.45 5.71 5.25
N CYS A 57 -1.97 4.95 4.27
CA CYS A 57 -0.54 4.66 4.12
C CYS A 57 -0.09 4.64 2.66
N SER A 58 1.24 4.67 2.50
CA SER A 58 1.89 4.20 1.29
C SER A 58 2.39 2.78 1.51
N VAL A 59 2.03 1.87 0.62
CA VAL A 59 2.52 0.50 0.61
C VAL A 59 3.74 0.43 -0.29
N LYS A 60 4.84 -0.11 0.23
CA LYS A 60 6.06 -0.39 -0.51
C LYS A 60 6.21 -1.90 -0.70
N VAL A 61 6.38 -2.33 -1.93
CA VAL A 61 6.78 -3.70 -2.28
C VAL A 61 8.25 -3.69 -2.65
N THR A 62 9.06 -4.47 -1.94
CA THR A 62 10.47 -4.69 -2.27
C THR A 62 10.64 -6.10 -2.82
N ALA A 63 11.34 -6.22 -3.95
CA ALA A 63 11.65 -7.46 -4.63
C ALA A 63 13.16 -7.68 -4.62
N THR A 64 13.62 -8.79 -4.06
CA THR A 64 15.05 -9.17 -3.99
C THR A 64 15.27 -10.47 -4.72
N LEU A 65 16.27 -10.53 -5.61
CA LEU A 65 16.60 -11.76 -6.33
C LEU A 65 17.22 -12.79 -5.36
N LEU A 66 16.72 -14.03 -5.38
CA LEU A 66 17.18 -15.06 -4.44
C LEU A 66 18.61 -15.55 -4.72
N ASP A 67 19.00 -15.57 -6.00
CA ASP A 67 20.34 -16.03 -6.43
C ASP A 67 21.42 -14.94 -6.27
N ASP A 68 21.02 -13.67 -6.08
CA ASP A 68 21.90 -12.52 -5.89
C ASP A 68 21.17 -11.45 -5.06
N THR A 69 21.38 -11.48 -3.74
CA THR A 69 20.69 -10.61 -2.79
C THR A 69 21.08 -9.14 -2.90
N ASP A 70 22.13 -8.81 -3.68
CA ASP A 70 22.53 -7.43 -3.93
C ASP A 70 21.66 -6.78 -5.04
N LEU A 71 20.86 -7.57 -5.76
CA LEU A 71 19.89 -7.09 -6.75
C LEU A 71 18.50 -6.94 -6.14
N GLU A 72 18.12 -5.70 -5.88
CA GLU A 72 16.78 -5.33 -5.40
C GLU A 72 16.11 -4.27 -6.26
N GLY A 73 14.78 -4.28 -6.24
CA GLY A 73 13.92 -3.22 -6.77
C GLY A 73 12.75 -2.98 -5.83
N ALA A 74 12.18 -1.78 -5.86
CA ALA A 74 11.00 -1.47 -5.06
C ALA A 74 10.01 -0.61 -5.86
N ASP A 75 8.74 -0.76 -5.54
CA ASP A 75 7.65 0.07 -6.07
C ASP A 75 6.68 0.44 -4.93
N TYR A 76 5.90 1.50 -5.15
CA TYR A 76 5.06 2.12 -4.14
C TYR A 76 3.62 2.34 -4.64
N LEU A 77 2.66 2.14 -3.75
CA LEU A 77 1.26 2.51 -3.94
C LEU A 77 0.83 3.43 -2.79
N GLY A 78 0.53 4.69 -3.10
CA GLY A 78 0.07 5.70 -2.14
C GLY A 78 -1.45 5.80 -2.05
N GLY A 79 -1.93 6.48 -1.01
CA GLY A 79 -3.36 6.70 -0.75
C GLY A 79 -4.11 5.40 -0.40
N CYS A 80 -3.42 4.41 0.16
CA CYS A 80 -4.01 3.15 0.55
C CYS A 80 -4.80 3.29 1.86
N SER A 81 -6.03 2.78 1.88
CA SER A 81 -6.89 2.72 3.06
C SER A 81 -7.54 1.34 3.15
N TYR A 82 -7.02 0.50 4.03
CA TYR A 82 -7.44 -0.90 4.21
C TYR A 82 -7.68 -1.21 5.69
N ARG A 83 -8.27 -2.38 5.98
CA ARG A 83 -8.38 -2.86 7.37
C ARG A 83 -7.03 -3.31 7.91
N ASP A 84 -6.29 -4.07 7.12
CA ASP A 84 -5.01 -4.70 7.46
C ASP A 84 -4.30 -5.20 6.18
N GLU A 85 -3.13 -5.84 6.32
CA GLU A 85 -2.38 -6.41 5.19
C GLU A 85 -3.15 -7.54 4.48
N GLU A 86 -3.95 -8.32 5.22
CA GLU A 86 -4.75 -9.39 4.63
C GLU A 86 -5.83 -8.82 3.71
N ASP A 87 -6.47 -7.73 4.10
CA ASP A 87 -7.45 -6.97 3.30
C ASP A 87 -6.81 -6.35 2.04
N PHE A 88 -5.57 -5.86 2.15
CA PHE A 88 -4.80 -5.34 1.01
C PHE A 88 -4.50 -6.42 -0.05
N CYS A 89 -4.16 -7.63 0.39
CA CYS A 89 -3.74 -8.73 -0.48
C CYS A 89 -4.89 -9.59 -1.05
N GLN A 90 -6.15 -9.20 -0.90
CA GLN A 90 -7.29 -9.98 -1.42
C GLN A 90 -7.41 -9.88 -2.95
N ASP A 91 -7.75 -11.01 -3.58
CA ASP A 91 -8.01 -11.10 -5.02
C ASP A 91 -9.07 -10.07 -5.48
N GLY A 92 -8.71 -9.23 -6.46
CA GLY A 92 -9.58 -8.19 -7.00
C GLY A 92 -9.33 -6.79 -6.45
N GLY A 93 -8.34 -6.63 -5.56
CA GLY A 93 -7.74 -5.35 -5.19
C GLY A 93 -6.76 -4.80 -6.24
N TYR A 94 -5.93 -3.84 -5.84
CA TYR A 94 -4.84 -3.30 -6.67
C TYR A 94 -3.62 -4.24 -6.74
N TYR A 95 -3.54 -5.21 -5.82
CA TYR A 95 -2.52 -6.26 -5.72
C TYR A 95 -3.10 -7.60 -6.21
#